data_AF-A0A9P7KM81-F1
#
_entry.id   AF-A0A9P7KM81-F1
#
_cell.length_a   1.000
_cell.length_b   1.000
_cell.length_c   1.000
_cell.angle_alpha   90.00
_cell.angle_beta   90.00
_cell.angle_gamma   90.00
#
_symmetry.space_group_name_H-M   'P 1'
#
loop_
_entity.id
_entity.type
_entity.pdbx_description
1 polymer ?
#
loop_
_entity_poly.entity_id
_entity_poly.type
_entity_poly.pdbx_seq_one_letter_code
_entity_poly.pdbx_strand_id
1 'polypeptide(L)'
;MMRIYSITALFLAGHISAQSNSSFKDCPLAIRNIATENWPYNSTGTLSVEIEGQDDPWQISVAVTDRRAPNLWFGDLRSDQETNSYLSVPESLIGSSEGRETFVCLYMMPGVNQTATNATEADDSCDGILSDECIEEFNKAPTSDGKKCPTVSASEKCGRIVVSQLTPVNFSSSRCTLDELPSIELPENYKTFGGFPGGAFLAGDRELKTYDAYDLRVRQPIPLLLTVRSGDARQSKMICIAPNNVVEGSRIPELEFPPSGAVSIHGGLGTGALMGFVGLVVMMRLSSILTGVALLSASSSQALNILLSNDDGFGSANLRETYRLLKGKGHNVWIVAPATKQSGKGGSSEFTTEGNLTAPSMYDLIPKGAPSVGSDPKDSQIWYYNGTPAACTFVALDYVLPRYANFSVPDLVVTGPNFGTNLGGFVWTLSGTAGAAYAATNRGIPAIAISASNQETPYTELTNRTNPATWAAEAAVKFVGNFISTASKTGPLLPIGYGVNVNIPVLTKKDHDPDFVQTRFTGNAHVNEAVLDKEKGTFTWANIKPYAAGVNACINGDCSLPGETYVVENGKASVSFYTVDYSAPSTAYTQSLIKRVASFIK
;
A
#
# COMPACT_ATOMS: atom_id res chain seq x y z
N MET A 1 -36.92 54.13 -22.39
CA MET A 1 -36.60 52.82 -22.98
C MET A 1 -35.39 52.25 -22.26
N MET A 2 -35.43 50.94 -22.00
CA MET A 2 -34.38 50.10 -21.42
C MET A 2 -34.02 50.30 -19.93
N ARG A 3 -34.68 49.49 -19.08
CA ARG A 3 -34.27 49.18 -17.71
C ARG A 3 -33.29 47.99 -17.74
N ILE A 4 -32.22 48.13 -16.97
CA ILE A 4 -31.17 47.13 -16.73
C ILE A 4 -31.71 46.10 -15.72
N TYR A 5 -31.67 44.81 -16.07
CA TYR A 5 -31.96 43.71 -15.14
C TYR A 5 -30.65 43.22 -14.51
N SER A 6 -30.54 43.39 -13.19
CA SER A 6 -29.56 42.69 -12.35
C SER A 6 -30.03 41.25 -12.13
N ILE A 7 -29.17 40.29 -12.44
CA ILE A 7 -29.36 38.87 -12.12
C ILE A 7 -28.90 38.66 -10.68
N THR A 8 -29.86 38.44 -9.79
CA THR A 8 -29.60 38.03 -8.40
C THR A 8 -29.44 36.50 -8.38
N ALA A 9 -28.22 36.02 -8.12
CA ALA A 9 -27.98 34.62 -7.85
C ALA A 9 -28.53 34.29 -6.45
N LEU A 10 -29.53 33.40 -6.41
CA LEU A 10 -30.10 32.84 -5.19
C LEU A 10 -29.12 31.77 -4.67
N PHE A 11 -28.32 32.10 -3.66
CA PHE A 11 -27.65 31.09 -2.86
C PHE A 11 -28.70 30.42 -1.96
N LEU A 12 -29.15 29.22 -2.30
CA LEU A 12 -29.77 28.33 -1.32
C LEU A 12 -28.67 27.83 -0.38
N ALA A 13 -28.66 28.35 0.84
CA ALA A 13 -27.91 27.78 1.93
C ALA A 13 -28.57 26.45 2.33
N GLY A 14 -28.04 25.34 1.82
CA GLY A 14 -28.25 24.03 2.43
C GLY A 14 -27.46 23.98 3.74
N HIS A 15 -28.15 23.87 4.86
CA HIS A 15 -27.53 23.61 6.16
C HIS A 15 -26.89 22.21 6.15
N ILE A 16 -25.62 22.12 5.76
CA ILE A 16 -24.78 20.99 6.13
C ILE A 16 -24.48 21.15 7.61
N SER A 17 -25.21 20.42 8.46
CA SER A 17 -24.84 20.24 9.86
C SER A 17 -23.55 19.43 9.89
N ALA A 18 -22.42 20.11 9.97
CA ALA A 18 -21.13 19.48 10.24
C ALA A 18 -21.16 18.87 11.65
N GLN A 19 -21.49 17.57 11.75
CA GLN A 19 -21.24 16.81 12.96
C GLN A 19 -19.73 16.77 13.19
N SER A 20 -19.30 17.13 14.40
CA SER A 20 -17.88 17.24 14.75
C SER A 20 -17.15 15.90 14.63
N ASN A 21 -16.00 15.89 13.94
CA ASN A 21 -15.11 14.74 13.68
C ASN A 21 -14.68 13.90 14.91
N SER A 22 -14.94 14.32 16.15
CA SER A 22 -14.64 13.54 17.36
C SER A 22 -15.68 12.44 17.68
N SER A 23 -16.87 12.50 17.07
CA SER A 23 -18.03 11.66 17.40
C SER A 23 -17.91 10.20 16.92
N PHE A 24 -17.28 9.97 15.75
CA PHE A 24 -17.29 8.66 15.07
C PHE A 24 -16.06 7.78 15.34
N LYS A 25 -15.16 8.19 16.24
CA LYS A 25 -13.89 7.48 16.49
C LYS A 25 -14.09 6.03 16.96
N ASP A 26 -15.13 5.79 17.76
CA ASP A 26 -15.47 4.50 18.33
C ASP A 26 -16.49 3.71 17.48
N CYS A 27 -16.81 4.20 16.28
CA CYS A 27 -17.75 3.55 15.38
C CYS A 27 -17.11 2.47 14.49
N PRO A 28 -17.91 1.51 13.97
CA PRO A 28 -17.42 0.54 13.00
C PRO A 28 -16.71 1.22 11.82
N LEU A 29 -15.66 0.57 11.31
CA LEU A 29 -14.81 1.12 10.26
C LEU A 29 -15.61 1.62 9.05
N ALA A 30 -16.61 0.84 8.61
CA ALA A 30 -17.50 1.20 7.50
C ALA A 30 -18.25 2.53 7.74
N ILE A 31 -18.72 2.80 8.96
CA ILE A 31 -19.41 4.05 9.31
C ILE A 31 -18.42 5.20 9.41
N ARG A 32 -17.27 4.97 10.06
CA ARG A 32 -16.24 5.98 10.24
C ARG A 32 -15.72 6.47 8.89
N ASN A 33 -15.38 5.56 7.99
CA ASN A 33 -14.81 5.89 6.68
C ASN A 33 -15.75 6.76 5.84
N ILE A 34 -17.06 6.49 5.86
CA ILE A 34 -18.05 7.33 5.17
C ILE A 34 -18.14 8.71 5.83
N ALA A 35 -18.27 8.74 7.16
CA ALA A 35 -18.45 9.97 7.92
C ALA A 35 -17.25 10.93 7.82
N THR A 36 -16.02 10.42 7.72
CA THR A 36 -14.80 11.24 7.83
C THR A 36 -14.01 11.38 6.54
N GLU A 37 -14.06 10.40 5.63
CA GLU A 37 -13.15 10.30 4.50
C GLU A 37 -13.86 10.34 3.13
N ASN A 38 -15.18 10.49 3.10
CA ASN A 38 -16.00 10.49 1.88
C ASN A 38 -15.67 9.28 0.98
N TRP A 39 -15.76 8.10 1.60
CA TRP A 39 -15.34 6.83 0.99
C TRP A 39 -16.13 6.52 -0.30
N PRO A 40 -15.48 6.33 -1.45
CA PRO A 40 -16.19 6.08 -2.70
C PRO A 40 -16.65 4.61 -2.81
N TYR A 41 -17.90 4.42 -3.22
CA TYR A 41 -18.40 3.15 -3.72
C TYR A 41 -18.30 3.10 -5.24
N ASN A 42 -18.03 1.90 -5.76
CA ASN A 42 -18.09 1.68 -7.20
C ASN A 42 -19.46 1.24 -7.66
N SER A 43 -20.17 0.48 -6.82
CA SER A 43 -21.53 0.06 -7.09
C SER A 43 -22.30 -0.22 -5.81
N THR A 44 -23.62 -0.06 -5.87
CA THR A 44 -24.52 -0.20 -4.73
C THR A 44 -25.74 -1.04 -5.13
N GLY A 45 -26.47 -1.53 -4.13
CA GLY A 45 -27.75 -2.21 -4.31
C GLY A 45 -28.54 -2.14 -3.02
N THR A 46 -29.85 -1.88 -3.12
CA THR A 46 -30.71 -1.65 -1.95
C THR A 46 -32.05 -2.34 -2.15
N LEU A 47 -32.58 -2.96 -1.11
CA LEU A 47 -33.93 -3.54 -1.08
C LEU A 47 -34.70 -3.08 0.17
N SER A 48 -36.00 -2.85 -0.01
CA SER A 48 -36.95 -2.66 1.08
C SER A 48 -37.33 -4.01 1.70
N VAL A 49 -37.34 -4.10 3.02
CA VAL A 49 -37.62 -5.32 3.78
C VAL A 49 -38.71 -5.05 4.80
N GLU A 50 -39.83 -5.75 4.64
CA GLU A 50 -40.91 -5.75 5.63
C GLU A 50 -40.51 -6.55 6.87
N ILE A 51 -40.63 -5.91 8.04
CA ILE A 51 -40.31 -6.51 9.34
C ILE A 51 -41.59 -6.69 10.15
N GLU A 52 -41.80 -7.90 10.67
CA GLU A 52 -43.00 -8.20 11.45
C GLU A 52 -43.09 -7.29 12.69
N GLY A 53 -44.23 -6.61 12.83
CA GLY A 53 -44.48 -5.67 13.93
C GLY A 53 -43.91 -4.26 13.71
N GLN A 54 -43.34 -3.97 12.54
CA GLN A 54 -42.90 -2.62 12.16
C GLN A 54 -43.87 -2.02 11.14
N ASP A 55 -44.20 -0.74 11.32
CA ASP A 55 -45.12 -0.02 10.42
C ASP A 55 -44.45 0.39 9.09
N ASP A 56 -43.15 0.70 9.15
CA ASP A 56 -42.35 1.17 8.02
C ASP A 56 -41.28 0.14 7.63
N PRO A 57 -41.07 -0.11 6.32
CA PRO A 57 -40.09 -1.09 5.86
C PRO A 57 -38.66 -0.64 6.11
N TRP A 58 -37.78 -1.57 6.46
CA TRP A 58 -36.35 -1.26 6.59
C TRP A 58 -35.65 -1.31 5.23
N GLN A 59 -34.54 -0.61 5.08
CA GLN A 59 -33.72 -0.66 3.86
C GLN A 59 -32.45 -1.43 4.13
N ILE A 60 -32.19 -2.49 3.38
CA ILE A 60 -30.92 -3.21 3.41
C ILE A 60 -30.12 -2.88 2.15
N SER A 61 -28.89 -2.43 2.35
CA SER A 61 -28.01 -2.02 1.24
C SER A 61 -26.70 -2.79 1.26
N VAL A 62 -26.17 -3.06 0.08
CA VAL A 62 -24.80 -3.52 -0.13
C VAL A 62 -24.05 -2.52 -1.00
N ALA A 63 -22.76 -2.35 -0.72
CA ALA A 63 -21.88 -1.52 -1.52
C ALA A 63 -20.56 -2.23 -1.77
N VAL A 64 -20.05 -2.11 -2.99
CA VAL A 64 -18.75 -2.65 -3.40
C VAL A 64 -17.78 -1.49 -3.62
N THR A 65 -16.60 -1.62 -3.03
CA THR A 65 -15.44 -0.76 -3.31
C THR A 65 -14.34 -1.62 -3.91
N ASP A 66 -13.78 -1.16 -5.02
CA ASP A 66 -12.59 -1.69 -5.68
C ASP A 66 -11.50 -0.62 -5.63
N ARG A 67 -10.41 -0.97 -4.95
CA ARG A 67 -9.27 -0.08 -4.72
C ARG A 67 -8.12 -0.53 -5.59
N ARG A 68 -7.71 0.35 -6.52
CA ARG A 68 -6.57 0.15 -7.39
C ARG A 68 -5.64 1.34 -7.27
N ALA A 69 -4.38 1.07 -6.96
CA ALA A 69 -3.34 2.07 -7.06
C ALA A 69 -2.08 1.45 -7.68
N PRO A 70 -1.40 2.15 -8.61
CA PRO A 70 -0.22 1.64 -9.31
C PRO A 70 0.94 1.18 -8.40
N ASN A 71 0.94 1.56 -7.13
CA ASN A 71 1.96 1.19 -6.15
C ASN A 71 1.38 0.49 -4.90
N LEU A 72 0.11 0.11 -4.92
CA LEU A 72 -0.53 -0.59 -3.81
C LEU A 72 -0.70 -2.07 -4.15
N TRP A 73 -0.37 -2.91 -3.18
CA TRP A 73 -0.47 -4.37 -3.26
C TRP A 73 -1.26 -4.87 -2.06
N PHE A 74 -2.05 -5.90 -2.28
CA PHE A 74 -2.88 -6.56 -1.28
C PHE A 74 -2.53 -8.05 -1.27
N GLY A 75 -1.37 -8.38 -0.69
CA GLY A 75 -0.74 -9.68 -0.87
C GLY A 75 -0.22 -9.83 -2.31
N ASP A 76 -0.60 -10.91 -2.98
CA ASP A 76 -0.25 -11.18 -4.40
C ASP A 76 -1.18 -10.46 -5.41
N LEU A 77 -2.08 -9.61 -4.92
CA LEU A 77 -3.13 -8.96 -5.72
C LEU A 77 -2.84 -7.47 -5.92
N ARG A 78 -3.30 -6.94 -7.06
CA ARG A 78 -3.14 -5.55 -7.49
C ARG A 78 -4.36 -4.68 -7.24
N SER A 79 -5.49 -5.30 -6.91
CA SER A 79 -6.64 -4.61 -6.34
C SER A 79 -7.10 -5.27 -5.04
N ASP A 80 -7.76 -4.48 -4.21
CA ASP A 80 -8.54 -4.93 -3.05
C ASP A 80 -9.99 -4.63 -3.33
N GLN A 81 -10.86 -5.60 -3.02
CA GLN A 81 -12.29 -5.40 -3.17
C GLN A 81 -12.97 -5.75 -1.87
N GLU A 82 -13.82 -4.82 -1.45
CA GLU A 82 -14.55 -4.91 -0.21
C GLU A 82 -16.04 -4.82 -0.51
N THR A 83 -16.79 -5.71 0.12
CA THR A 83 -18.24 -5.62 0.17
C THR A 83 -18.64 -5.24 1.59
N ASN A 84 -19.42 -4.17 1.69
CA ASN A 84 -20.04 -3.73 2.93
C ASN A 84 -21.56 -3.87 2.85
N SER A 85 -22.19 -4.15 3.99
CA SER A 85 -23.64 -4.17 4.14
C SER A 85 -24.10 -3.15 5.19
N TYR A 86 -25.26 -2.57 4.94
CA TYR A 86 -25.87 -1.51 5.75
C TYR A 86 -27.34 -1.81 5.97
N LEU A 87 -27.85 -1.35 7.10
CA LEU A 87 -29.26 -1.46 7.43
C LEU A 87 -29.74 -0.08 7.88
N SER A 88 -30.69 0.47 7.14
CA SER A 88 -31.31 1.76 7.44
C SER A 88 -32.73 1.54 7.95
N VAL A 89 -33.04 2.15 9.09
CA VAL A 89 -34.31 1.98 9.79
C VAL A 89 -34.95 3.35 10.04
N PRO A 90 -36.28 3.41 10.22
CA PRO A 90 -36.96 4.64 10.59
C PRO A 90 -36.35 5.25 11.86
N GLU A 91 -36.11 6.56 11.87
CA GLU A 91 -35.58 7.30 13.02
C GLU A 91 -36.49 7.18 14.25
N SER A 92 -37.80 7.02 14.03
CA SER A 92 -38.82 6.77 15.07
C SER A 92 -38.57 5.50 15.89
N LEU A 93 -37.88 4.51 15.32
CA LEU A 93 -37.52 3.28 16.04
C LEU A 93 -36.41 3.52 17.06
N ILE A 94 -35.53 4.49 16.81
CA ILE A 94 -34.33 4.71 17.62
C ILE A 94 -34.71 5.37 18.95
N GLY A 95 -34.41 4.68 20.05
CA GLY A 95 -34.70 5.16 21.40
C GLY A 95 -36.14 4.91 21.86
N SER A 96 -37.01 4.36 21.01
CA SER A 96 -38.37 3.96 21.36
C SER A 96 -38.38 2.76 22.32
N SER A 97 -39.53 2.45 22.95
CA SER A 97 -39.64 1.25 23.79
C SER A 97 -39.40 -0.02 22.98
N GLU A 98 -39.92 -0.06 21.76
CA GLU A 98 -39.75 -1.18 20.85
C GLU A 98 -38.29 -1.32 20.38
N GLY A 99 -37.67 -0.23 19.91
CA GLY A 99 -36.29 -0.25 19.43
C GLY A 99 -35.26 -0.63 20.50
N ARG A 100 -35.60 -0.53 21.79
CA ARG A 100 -34.76 -1.04 22.90
C ARG A 100 -34.87 -2.56 23.05
N GLU A 101 -35.97 -3.14 22.61
CA GLU A 101 -36.23 -4.57 22.59
C GLU A 101 -35.98 -5.21 21.21
N THR A 102 -35.59 -4.41 20.22
CA THR A 102 -35.19 -4.86 18.89
C THR A 102 -33.71 -5.25 18.84
N PHE A 103 -33.44 -6.49 18.43
CA PHE A 103 -32.11 -7.07 18.30
C PHE A 103 -31.96 -7.74 16.93
N VAL A 104 -30.93 -7.33 16.20
CA VAL A 104 -30.72 -7.74 14.82
C VAL A 104 -29.38 -8.46 14.68
N CYS A 105 -29.40 -9.59 13.97
CA CYS A 105 -28.20 -10.27 13.52
C CYS A 105 -28.25 -10.43 12.01
N LEU A 106 -27.15 -10.13 11.34
CA LEU A 106 -26.99 -10.34 9.91
C LEU A 106 -25.88 -11.37 9.67
N TYR A 107 -26.10 -12.25 8.71
CA TYR A 107 -25.14 -13.25 8.27
C TYR A 107 -24.95 -13.12 6.76
N MET A 108 -23.73 -13.29 6.29
CA MET A 108 -23.38 -13.16 4.88
C MET A 108 -22.83 -14.47 4.33
N MET A 109 -23.36 -14.86 3.17
CA MET A 109 -22.89 -15.98 2.37
C MET A 109 -22.01 -15.48 1.20
N PRO A 110 -21.26 -16.35 0.51
CA PRO A 110 -20.53 -15.93 -0.68
C PRO A 110 -21.50 -15.46 -1.75
N GLY A 111 -21.07 -14.49 -2.56
CA GLY A 111 -21.83 -14.10 -3.75
C GLY A 111 -22.03 -15.27 -4.70
N VAL A 112 -23.15 -15.28 -5.41
CA VAL A 112 -23.57 -16.38 -6.28
C VAL A 112 -23.50 -15.94 -7.75
N ASN A 113 -22.92 -16.77 -8.61
CA ASN A 113 -22.81 -16.49 -10.05
C ASN A 113 -24.11 -16.81 -10.80
N GLN A 114 -25.23 -16.25 -10.33
CA GLN A 114 -26.57 -16.43 -10.88
C GLN A 114 -27.29 -15.07 -10.88
N THR A 115 -28.32 -14.94 -11.70
CA THR A 115 -29.18 -13.76 -11.72
C THR A 115 -30.51 -14.10 -11.07
N ALA A 116 -31.00 -13.24 -10.19
CA ALA A 116 -32.29 -13.45 -9.56
C ALA A 116 -33.42 -13.33 -10.58
N THR A 117 -34.45 -14.14 -10.42
CA THR A 117 -35.64 -14.11 -11.29
C THR A 117 -36.45 -12.84 -11.05
N ASN A 118 -36.55 -12.43 -9.78
CA ASN A 118 -37.11 -11.16 -9.34
C ASN A 118 -36.10 -10.49 -8.39
N ALA A 119 -35.56 -9.33 -8.77
CA ALA A 119 -34.50 -8.65 -8.02
C ALA A 119 -34.99 -7.36 -7.32
N THR A 120 -36.28 -7.05 -7.40
CA THR A 120 -36.82 -5.76 -6.92
C THR A 120 -37.46 -5.84 -5.54
N GLU A 121 -37.84 -7.03 -5.09
CA GLU A 121 -38.54 -7.25 -3.83
C GLU A 121 -37.74 -8.21 -2.94
N ALA A 122 -37.64 -7.91 -1.64
CA ALA A 122 -36.81 -8.71 -0.74
C ALA A 122 -37.31 -10.15 -0.56
N ASP A 123 -38.62 -10.40 -0.60
CA ASP A 123 -39.21 -11.73 -0.41
C ASP A 123 -38.82 -12.73 -1.50
N ASP A 124 -38.79 -12.28 -2.76
CA ASP A 124 -38.47 -13.13 -3.91
C ASP A 124 -37.01 -12.94 -4.37
N SER A 125 -36.23 -12.11 -3.67
CA SER A 125 -34.89 -11.68 -4.10
C SER A 125 -33.91 -12.84 -4.32
N CYS A 126 -34.13 -13.97 -3.64
CA CYS A 126 -33.31 -15.17 -3.75
C CYS A 126 -33.79 -16.20 -4.78
N ASP A 127 -34.90 -15.95 -5.48
CA ASP A 127 -35.45 -16.87 -6.47
C ASP A 127 -34.51 -17.03 -7.67
N GLY A 128 -34.08 -18.26 -7.93
CA GLY A 128 -33.06 -18.55 -8.94
C GLY A 128 -31.62 -18.30 -8.47
N ILE A 129 -31.42 -17.87 -7.22
CA ILE A 129 -30.10 -17.77 -6.57
C ILE A 129 -29.88 -18.95 -5.62
N LEU A 130 -30.86 -19.23 -4.78
CA LEU A 130 -30.91 -20.35 -3.85
C LEU A 130 -32.08 -21.27 -4.21
N SER A 131 -32.05 -22.53 -3.76
CA SER A 131 -33.22 -23.41 -3.86
C SER A 131 -34.26 -23.07 -2.80
N ASP A 132 -35.53 -23.37 -3.08
CA ASP A 132 -36.64 -23.18 -2.14
C ASP A 132 -36.39 -23.88 -0.79
N GLU A 133 -35.80 -25.08 -0.82
CA GLU A 133 -35.40 -25.85 0.39
C GLU A 133 -34.46 -25.00 1.28
N CYS A 134 -33.51 -24.30 0.66
CA CYS A 134 -32.52 -23.48 1.38
C CYS A 134 -33.09 -22.15 1.86
N ILE A 135 -33.94 -21.51 1.06
CA ILE A 135 -34.64 -20.29 1.47
C ILE A 135 -35.51 -20.60 2.69
N GLU A 136 -36.27 -21.70 2.66
CA GLU A 136 -37.12 -22.14 3.77
C GLU A 136 -36.29 -22.50 5.02
N GLU A 137 -35.15 -23.18 4.85
CA GLU A 137 -34.25 -23.52 5.96
C GLU A 137 -33.74 -22.26 6.67
N PHE A 138 -33.21 -21.28 5.92
CA PHE A 138 -32.68 -20.04 6.48
C PHE A 138 -33.77 -19.14 7.07
N ASN A 139 -34.97 -19.10 6.48
CA ASN A 139 -36.10 -18.37 7.02
C ASN A 139 -36.60 -18.93 8.36
N LYS A 140 -36.21 -20.15 8.73
CA LYS A 140 -36.49 -20.76 10.04
C LYS A 140 -35.33 -20.63 11.03
N ALA A 141 -34.27 -19.89 10.68
CA ALA A 141 -33.13 -19.71 11.56
C ALA A 141 -33.54 -19.06 12.90
N PRO A 142 -32.89 -19.43 14.02
CA PRO A 142 -33.15 -18.81 15.31
C PRO A 142 -32.73 -17.32 15.30
N THR A 143 -33.41 -16.51 16.11
CA THR A 143 -33.05 -15.10 16.33
C THR A 143 -32.22 -14.92 17.61
N SER A 144 -31.65 -13.74 17.83
CA SER A 144 -30.90 -13.42 19.05
C SER A 144 -31.74 -13.50 20.33
N ASP A 145 -31.11 -13.92 21.44
CA ASP A 145 -31.64 -13.80 22.80
C ASP A 145 -31.46 -12.38 23.39
N GLY A 146 -30.92 -11.44 22.62
CA GLY A 146 -30.56 -10.08 23.04
C GLY A 146 -29.14 -9.94 23.61
N LYS A 147 -28.40 -11.04 23.78
CA LYS A 147 -27.00 -11.03 24.22
C LYS A 147 -26.05 -11.48 23.13
N LYS A 148 -26.44 -12.50 22.35
CA LYS A 148 -25.61 -13.07 21.29
C LYS A 148 -26.41 -13.38 20.05
N CYS A 149 -25.76 -13.28 18.90
CA CYS A 149 -26.30 -13.83 17.66
C CYS A 149 -26.14 -15.36 17.67
N PRO A 150 -27.19 -16.12 17.31
CA PRO A 150 -27.11 -17.56 17.29
C PRO A 150 -26.15 -18.06 16.21
N THR A 151 -25.56 -19.22 16.43
CA THR A 151 -24.83 -19.92 15.36
C THR A 151 -25.85 -20.53 14.41
N VAL A 152 -25.86 -20.07 13.17
CA VAL A 152 -26.68 -20.65 12.10
C VAL A 152 -25.82 -21.63 11.33
N SER A 153 -26.19 -22.90 11.33
CA SER A 153 -25.57 -23.94 10.51
C SER A 153 -26.51 -24.27 9.36
N ALA A 154 -26.05 -24.07 8.13
CA ALA A 154 -26.76 -24.50 6.94
C ALA A 154 -26.50 -25.99 6.67
N SER A 155 -27.49 -26.69 6.12
CA SER A 155 -27.26 -28.00 5.51
C SER A 155 -26.21 -27.91 4.40
N GLU A 156 -25.45 -28.98 4.15
CA GLU A 156 -24.37 -28.98 3.15
C GLU A 156 -24.84 -28.55 1.74
N LYS A 157 -26.13 -28.73 1.45
CA LYS A 157 -26.74 -28.35 0.17
C LYS A 157 -26.96 -26.85 0.01
N CYS A 158 -27.07 -26.11 1.12
CA CYS A 158 -27.44 -24.69 1.13
C CYS A 158 -26.25 -23.75 1.15
N GLY A 159 -25.04 -24.28 1.06
CA GLY A 159 -23.80 -23.49 1.09
C GLY A 159 -23.37 -23.16 2.51
N ARG A 160 -22.43 -22.24 2.64
CA ARG A 160 -21.78 -21.93 3.92
C ARG A 160 -21.89 -20.44 4.24
N ILE A 161 -22.25 -20.13 5.49
CA ILE A 161 -22.14 -18.77 6.02
C ILE A 161 -20.64 -18.44 6.18
N VAL A 162 -20.19 -17.39 5.51
CA VAL A 162 -18.77 -16.98 5.49
C VAL A 162 -18.48 -15.99 6.61
N VAL A 163 -19.46 -15.13 6.92
CA VAL A 163 -19.33 -14.14 7.98
C VAL A 163 -20.58 -14.15 8.85
N SER A 164 -20.37 -14.22 10.16
CA SER A 164 -21.44 -14.17 11.16
C SER A 164 -21.15 -13.05 12.15
N GLN A 165 -22.18 -12.24 12.43
CA GLN A 165 -22.13 -11.29 13.52
C GLN A 165 -22.20 -12.04 14.86
N LEU A 166 -21.40 -11.64 15.86
CA LEU A 166 -21.37 -12.31 17.17
C LEU A 166 -22.31 -11.65 18.19
N THR A 167 -22.44 -10.34 18.14
CA THR A 167 -23.23 -9.52 19.08
C THR A 167 -24.37 -8.87 18.31
N PRO A 168 -25.63 -9.00 18.73
CA PRO A 168 -26.75 -8.38 18.01
C PRO A 168 -26.62 -6.86 17.98
N VAL A 169 -27.04 -6.23 16.89
CA VAL A 169 -27.22 -4.78 16.83
C VAL A 169 -28.52 -4.43 17.54
N ASN A 170 -28.45 -3.44 18.41
CA ASN A 170 -29.60 -2.76 18.99
C ASN A 170 -29.51 -1.28 18.63
N PHE A 171 -30.44 -0.83 17.79
CA PHE A 171 -30.41 0.51 17.19
C PHE A 171 -30.49 1.64 18.24
N SER A 172 -31.09 1.36 19.40
CA SER A 172 -31.22 2.35 20.48
C SER A 172 -29.98 2.49 21.36
N SER A 173 -28.99 1.59 21.20
CA SER A 173 -27.78 1.56 22.02
C SER A 173 -26.54 2.15 21.33
N SER A 174 -26.61 2.38 20.01
CA SER A 174 -25.49 2.83 19.19
C SER A 174 -25.64 4.30 18.80
N ARG A 175 -24.57 5.08 18.97
CA ARG A 175 -24.45 6.46 18.46
C ARG A 175 -23.86 6.52 17.05
N CYS A 176 -23.62 5.36 16.43
CA CYS A 176 -22.93 5.23 15.16
C CYS A 176 -23.93 5.10 14.01
N THR A 177 -24.54 6.23 13.65
CA THR A 177 -25.54 6.31 12.58
C THR A 177 -25.11 7.33 11.53
N LEU A 178 -25.48 7.07 10.27
CA LEU A 178 -25.38 8.02 9.16
C LEU A 178 -26.77 8.46 8.73
N ASP A 179 -26.90 9.75 8.39
CA ASP A 179 -28.13 10.32 7.85
C ASP A 179 -28.28 10.00 6.35
N GLU A 180 -27.16 9.82 5.65
CA GLU A 180 -27.09 9.56 4.22
C GLU A 180 -26.03 8.50 3.91
N LEU A 181 -26.21 7.77 2.81
CA LEU A 181 -25.22 6.86 2.24
C LEU A 181 -24.80 7.37 0.86
N PRO A 182 -23.49 7.38 0.52
CA PRO A 182 -23.03 7.75 -0.81
C PRO A 182 -23.73 6.92 -1.88
N SER A 183 -24.33 7.59 -2.86
CA SER A 183 -24.94 6.95 -4.04
C SER A 183 -26.06 5.94 -3.74
N ILE A 184 -26.70 6.07 -2.56
CA ILE A 184 -27.90 5.34 -2.18
C ILE A 184 -28.92 6.37 -1.73
N GLU A 185 -30.05 6.42 -2.43
CA GLU A 185 -31.20 7.22 -2.01
C GLU A 185 -31.95 6.46 -0.91
N LEU A 186 -32.12 7.10 0.24
CA LEU A 186 -32.87 6.57 1.37
C LEU A 186 -34.14 7.39 1.59
N PRO A 187 -35.22 6.80 2.14
CA PRO A 187 -36.40 7.56 2.53
C PRO A 187 -36.07 8.63 3.57
N GLU A 188 -36.85 9.71 3.60
CA GLU A 188 -36.72 10.75 4.63
C GLU A 188 -36.93 10.17 6.04
N ASN A 189 -36.21 10.70 7.03
CA ASN A 189 -36.27 10.29 8.44
C ASN A 189 -35.79 8.85 8.71
N TYR A 190 -34.81 8.37 7.95
CA TYR A 190 -34.14 7.10 8.21
C TYR A 190 -32.73 7.35 8.77
N LYS A 191 -32.26 6.41 9.58
CA LYS A 191 -30.86 6.37 10.03
C LYS A 191 -30.23 5.06 9.61
N THR A 192 -29.01 5.18 9.10
CA THR A 192 -28.23 4.04 8.61
C THR A 192 -27.26 3.55 9.65
N PHE A 193 -27.27 2.24 9.89
CA PHE A 193 -26.29 1.52 10.67
C PHE A 193 -25.39 0.70 9.75
N GLY A 194 -24.15 0.46 10.18
CA GLY A 194 -23.14 -0.27 9.43
C GLY A 194 -22.29 -1.13 10.36
N GLY A 195 -21.34 -1.88 9.81
CA GLY A 195 -20.60 -2.88 10.58
C GLY A 195 -21.35 -4.19 10.77
N PHE A 196 -22.45 -4.38 10.02
CA PHE A 196 -22.96 -5.68 9.65
C PHE A 196 -21.89 -6.38 8.79
N PRO A 197 -21.79 -7.73 8.81
CA PRO A 197 -20.68 -8.47 8.21
C PRO A 197 -20.23 -7.82 6.89
N GLY A 198 -19.02 -7.27 6.93
CA GLY A 198 -18.41 -6.41 5.92
C GLY A 198 -16.92 -6.41 6.20
N GLY A 199 -16.11 -6.50 5.15
CA GLY A 199 -14.68 -6.82 5.27
C GLY A 199 -14.34 -8.30 5.08
N ALA A 200 -15.20 -9.08 4.43
CA ALA A 200 -14.71 -10.26 3.73
C ALA A 200 -13.76 -9.73 2.64
N PHE A 201 -12.45 -9.75 2.92
CA PHE A 201 -11.43 -9.48 1.92
C PHE A 201 -11.59 -10.55 0.84
N LEU A 202 -12.33 -10.21 -0.20
CA LEU A 202 -12.50 -11.07 -1.35
C LEU A 202 -11.35 -10.73 -2.29
N ALA A 203 -10.57 -11.74 -2.67
CA ALA A 203 -9.38 -11.57 -3.50
C ALA A 203 -9.65 -10.67 -4.71
N GLY A 204 -9.08 -9.46 -4.77
CA GLY A 204 -9.13 -8.61 -5.95
C GLY A 204 -8.41 -9.19 -7.16
N ASP A 205 -8.21 -8.36 -8.17
CA ASP A 205 -7.56 -8.73 -9.42
C ASP A 205 -6.04 -8.82 -9.27
N ARG A 206 -5.44 -9.80 -9.96
CA ARG A 206 -3.98 -10.03 -9.95
C ARG A 206 -3.19 -8.98 -10.71
N GLU A 207 -3.80 -8.32 -11.68
CA GLU A 207 -3.16 -7.25 -12.45
C GLU A 207 -3.98 -5.96 -12.33
N LEU A 208 -3.31 -4.81 -12.38
CA LEU A 208 -4.01 -3.51 -12.27
C LEU A 208 -5.05 -3.30 -13.38
N LYS A 209 -4.79 -3.86 -14.56
CA LYS A 209 -5.59 -3.66 -15.78
C LYS A 209 -6.63 -4.75 -16.02
N THR A 210 -6.62 -5.83 -15.23
CA THR A 210 -7.64 -6.89 -15.31
C THR A 210 -8.78 -6.56 -14.36
N TYR A 211 -10.03 -6.66 -14.80
CA TYR A 211 -11.22 -6.29 -14.03
C TYR A 211 -12.16 -7.48 -13.82
N ASP A 212 -11.63 -8.71 -13.86
CA ASP A 212 -12.46 -9.92 -13.83
C ASP A 212 -13.18 -10.06 -12.49
N ALA A 213 -12.46 -9.85 -11.38
CA ALA A 213 -13.05 -9.85 -10.05
C ALA A 213 -14.02 -8.67 -9.88
N TYR A 214 -13.65 -7.49 -10.40
CA TYR A 214 -14.52 -6.30 -10.35
C TYR A 214 -15.85 -6.53 -11.06
N ASP A 215 -15.78 -6.95 -12.33
CA ASP A 215 -16.94 -7.19 -13.20
C ASP A 215 -17.87 -8.24 -12.64
N LEU A 216 -17.32 -9.22 -11.92
CA LEU A 216 -18.11 -10.18 -11.19
C LEU A 216 -18.81 -9.52 -10.00
N ARG A 217 -18.06 -8.88 -9.08
CA ARG A 217 -18.58 -8.41 -7.79
C ARG A 217 -19.62 -7.31 -7.91
N VAL A 218 -19.51 -6.42 -8.90
CA VAL A 218 -20.51 -5.37 -9.11
C VAL A 218 -21.84 -5.87 -9.69
N ARG A 219 -21.99 -7.19 -9.91
CA ARG A 219 -23.24 -7.80 -10.42
C ARG A 219 -23.68 -9.04 -9.67
N GLN A 220 -22.78 -9.66 -8.91
CA GLN A 220 -23.01 -10.90 -8.18
C GLN A 220 -23.99 -10.67 -7.02
N PRO A 221 -25.17 -11.32 -7.00
CA PRO A 221 -26.07 -11.28 -5.85
C PRO A 221 -25.42 -11.89 -4.60
N ILE A 222 -25.59 -11.21 -3.48
CA ILE A 222 -25.02 -11.57 -2.18
C ILE A 222 -26.16 -12.03 -1.27
N PRO A 223 -26.20 -13.33 -0.91
CA PRO A 223 -27.20 -13.84 0.01
C PRO A 223 -26.87 -13.40 1.45
N LEU A 224 -27.84 -12.74 2.08
CA LEU A 224 -27.82 -12.21 3.43
C LEU A 224 -28.98 -12.81 4.22
N LEU A 225 -28.68 -13.40 5.38
CA LEU A 225 -29.71 -13.81 6.32
C LEU A 225 -29.86 -12.72 7.38
N LEU A 226 -31.03 -12.10 7.43
CA LEU A 226 -31.42 -11.13 8.44
C LEU A 226 -32.30 -11.83 9.49
N THR A 227 -31.87 -11.84 10.74
CA THR A 227 -32.69 -12.32 11.85
C THR A 227 -33.01 -11.17 12.79
N VAL A 228 -34.29 -10.92 13.03
CA VAL A 228 -34.80 -9.84 13.85
C VAL A 228 -35.62 -10.42 14.99
N ARG A 229 -35.30 -9.95 16.19
CA ARG A 229 -36.17 -10.08 17.36
C ARG A 229 -36.66 -8.68 17.72
N SER A 230 -37.97 -8.45 17.77
CA SER A 230 -38.55 -7.20 18.28
C SER A 230 -39.62 -7.55 19.31
N GLY A 231 -39.39 -7.25 20.59
CA GLY A 231 -40.27 -7.69 21.68
C GLY A 231 -40.46 -9.22 21.68
N ASP A 232 -41.69 -9.69 21.43
CA ASP A 232 -42.06 -11.10 21.28
C ASP A 232 -42.02 -11.61 19.81
N ALA A 233 -41.98 -10.72 18.82
CA ALA A 233 -41.88 -11.09 17.41
C ALA A 233 -40.49 -11.66 17.08
N ARG A 234 -40.46 -12.69 16.23
CA ARG A 234 -39.25 -13.43 15.85
C ARG A 234 -39.32 -13.71 14.36
N GLN A 235 -38.44 -13.07 13.60
CA GLN A 235 -38.42 -13.19 12.14
C GLN A 235 -37.00 -13.48 11.66
N SER A 236 -36.88 -14.40 10.71
CA SER A 236 -35.64 -14.66 9.97
C SER A 236 -35.96 -14.63 8.49
N LYS A 237 -35.18 -13.88 7.71
CA LYS A 237 -35.44 -13.63 6.29
C LYS A 237 -34.15 -13.71 5.48
N MET A 238 -34.17 -14.56 4.47
CA MET A 238 -33.11 -14.67 3.48
C MET A 238 -33.35 -13.65 2.37
N ILE A 239 -32.31 -12.86 2.04
CA ILE A 239 -32.38 -11.75 1.10
C ILE A 239 -31.15 -11.82 0.20
N CYS A 240 -31.32 -11.71 -1.12
CA CYS A 240 -30.21 -11.77 -2.06
C CYS A 240 -30.11 -10.44 -2.82
N ILE A 241 -29.01 -9.70 -2.59
CA ILE A 241 -28.87 -8.33 -3.13
C ILE A 241 -27.69 -8.26 -4.09
N ALA A 242 -27.94 -7.82 -5.31
CA ALA A 242 -26.87 -7.51 -6.27
C ALA A 242 -26.50 -6.02 -6.18
N PRO A 243 -25.21 -5.66 -6.05
CA PRO A 243 -24.75 -4.28 -6.07
C PRO A 243 -24.66 -3.75 -7.52
N ASN A 244 -25.74 -3.86 -8.29
CA ASN A 244 -25.77 -3.63 -9.75
C ASN A 244 -26.01 -2.18 -10.16
N ASN A 245 -26.24 -1.26 -9.21
CA ASN A 245 -26.29 0.16 -9.48
C ASN A 245 -24.86 0.73 -9.50
N VAL A 246 -24.27 0.85 -10.69
CA VAL A 246 -22.91 1.37 -10.85
C VAL A 246 -22.91 2.88 -10.59
N VAL A 247 -22.10 3.32 -9.63
CA VAL A 247 -22.00 4.73 -9.23
C VAL A 247 -21.41 5.57 -10.36
N GLU A 248 -21.95 6.77 -10.58
CA GLU A 248 -21.45 7.69 -11.59
C GLU A 248 -19.92 7.92 -11.45
N GLY A 249 -19.21 7.84 -12.57
CA GLY A 249 -17.74 7.92 -12.61
C GLY A 249 -17.01 6.60 -12.34
N SER A 250 -17.72 5.53 -11.96
CA SER A 250 -17.13 4.18 -11.85
C SER A 250 -17.07 3.46 -13.19
N ARG A 251 -16.23 2.41 -13.25
CA ARG A 251 -16.09 1.60 -14.47
C ARG A 251 -17.37 0.79 -14.69
N ILE A 252 -17.88 0.80 -15.91
CA ILE A 252 -19.02 -0.04 -16.31
C ILE A 252 -18.49 -1.48 -16.52
N PRO A 253 -19.13 -2.52 -15.95
CA PRO A 253 -18.70 -3.89 -16.15
C PRO A 253 -18.89 -4.35 -17.60
N GLU A 254 -17.92 -5.08 -18.15
CA GLU A 254 -17.85 -5.45 -19.57
C GLU A 254 -17.96 -6.97 -19.79
N LEU A 255 -17.54 -7.79 -18.83
CA LEU A 255 -17.64 -9.25 -18.94
C LEU A 255 -19.09 -9.73 -18.97
N GLU A 256 -19.36 -10.90 -19.56
CA GLU A 256 -20.68 -11.54 -19.50
C GLU A 256 -21.03 -11.95 -18.05
N PHE A 257 -22.30 -11.78 -17.65
CA PHE A 257 -22.83 -12.27 -16.38
C PHE A 257 -24.21 -12.91 -16.56
N PRO A 258 -24.49 -14.10 -15.99
CA PRO A 258 -23.55 -14.94 -15.23
C PRO A 258 -22.45 -15.52 -16.14
N PRO A 259 -21.22 -15.76 -15.63
CA PRO A 259 -20.11 -16.22 -16.45
C PRO A 259 -20.40 -17.61 -17.06
N SER A 260 -20.17 -17.73 -18.37
CA SER A 260 -20.36 -18.97 -19.14
C SER A 260 -19.21 -19.96 -18.92
N GLY A 261 -19.10 -20.52 -17.71
CA GLY A 261 -18.14 -21.59 -17.39
C GLY A 261 -17.62 -21.56 -15.96
N ALA A 262 -17.23 -22.74 -15.44
CA ALA A 262 -16.69 -22.92 -14.09
C ALA A 262 -15.29 -22.30 -13.93
N VAL A 263 -15.21 -20.97 -13.89
CA VAL A 263 -14.00 -20.27 -13.43
C VAL A 263 -14.12 -20.15 -11.91
N SER A 264 -13.58 -21.14 -11.20
CA SER A 264 -13.28 -21.01 -9.78
C SER A 264 -12.14 -20.01 -9.63
N ILE A 265 -12.49 -18.75 -9.41
CA ILE A 265 -11.55 -17.72 -8.97
C ILE A 265 -11.16 -18.12 -7.55
N HIS A 266 -9.90 -18.53 -7.36
CA HIS A 266 -9.39 -19.14 -6.13
C HIS A 266 -9.76 -18.35 -4.86
N GLY A 267 -10.70 -18.89 -4.08
CA GLY A 267 -10.94 -18.49 -2.69
C GLY A 267 -9.92 -19.17 -1.78
N GLY A 268 -8.83 -18.47 -1.45
CA GLY A 268 -7.84 -18.92 -0.49
C GLY A 268 -8.28 -18.68 0.95
N LEU A 269 -8.85 -19.70 1.60
CA LEU A 269 -8.80 -19.87 3.05
C LEU A 269 -8.32 -21.30 3.31
N GLY A 270 -7.07 -21.41 3.76
CA GLY A 270 -6.44 -22.69 4.04
C GLY A 270 -7.15 -23.45 5.17
N THR A 271 -7.46 -24.71 4.91
CA THR A 271 -7.46 -25.76 5.94
C THR A 271 -6.70 -26.96 5.39
N GLY A 272 -5.72 -27.43 6.14
CA GLY A 272 -4.85 -28.54 5.76
C GLY A 272 -5.52 -29.90 5.93
N ALA A 273 -5.03 -30.85 5.12
CA ALA A 273 -4.90 -32.29 5.35
C ALA A 273 -6.09 -33.08 5.95
N LEU A 274 -6.69 -34.00 5.16
CA LEU A 274 -6.57 -35.46 5.35
C LEU A 274 -7.39 -36.25 4.30
N MET A 275 -6.90 -37.45 3.96
CA MET A 275 -7.53 -38.56 3.20
C MET A 275 -7.74 -38.31 1.69
N GLY A 276 -7.37 -39.19 0.75
CA GLY A 276 -7.07 -40.60 0.81
C GLY A 276 -7.96 -41.36 -0.18
N PHE A 277 -7.35 -41.91 -1.23
CA PHE A 277 -7.70 -43.17 -1.92
C PHE A 277 -8.60 -43.24 -3.21
N VAL A 278 -7.97 -43.88 -4.22
CA VAL A 278 -8.43 -44.78 -5.31
C VAL A 278 -8.95 -44.25 -6.66
N GLY A 279 -8.25 -44.68 -7.73
CA GLY A 279 -8.78 -45.01 -9.07
C GLY A 279 -7.89 -44.51 -10.24
N LEU A 280 -6.81 -45.21 -10.66
CA LEU A 280 -6.75 -46.22 -11.77
C LEU A 280 -7.61 -45.80 -12.99
N VAL A 281 -7.20 -45.68 -14.26
CA VAL A 281 -6.36 -46.47 -15.21
C VAL A 281 -6.14 -45.50 -16.42
N VAL A 282 -5.08 -45.43 -17.24
CA VAL A 282 -4.63 -46.35 -18.31
C VAL A 282 -3.31 -45.83 -18.90
N MET A 283 -2.38 -46.77 -19.09
CA MET A 283 -1.11 -46.68 -19.80
C MET A 283 -1.25 -46.27 -21.28
N MET A 284 -0.32 -45.45 -21.79
CA MET A 284 0.17 -45.62 -23.17
C MET A 284 1.68 -45.35 -23.24
N ARG A 285 2.35 -46.12 -24.09
CA ARG A 285 3.73 -46.57 -24.00
C ARG A 285 4.76 -45.64 -24.66
N LEU A 286 5.92 -45.56 -24.01
CA LEU A 286 7.32 -45.60 -24.47
C LEU A 286 7.76 -45.09 -25.87
N SER A 287 8.81 -44.24 -25.80
CA SER A 287 10.11 -44.31 -26.51
C SER A 287 10.37 -43.45 -27.75
N SER A 288 11.28 -42.48 -27.60
CA SER A 288 12.39 -42.08 -28.51
C SER A 288 13.25 -41.03 -27.77
N ILE A 289 14.33 -41.41 -27.09
CA ILE A 289 15.75 -41.43 -27.52
C ILE A 289 16.39 -40.04 -27.77
N LEU A 290 17.41 -39.76 -26.93
CA LEU A 290 18.57 -38.85 -27.04
C LEU A 290 18.35 -37.32 -27.17
N THR A 291 18.53 -36.61 -26.05
CA THR A 291 19.53 -35.52 -25.92
C THR A 291 19.73 -35.22 -24.44
N GLY A 292 20.68 -35.93 -23.83
CA GLY A 292 21.06 -35.75 -22.44
C GLY A 292 22.21 -34.76 -22.29
N VAL A 293 21.94 -33.72 -21.51
CA VAL A 293 22.86 -33.03 -20.60
C VAL A 293 23.90 -32.08 -21.23
N ALA A 294 23.49 -30.82 -21.37
CA ALA A 294 24.28 -29.67 -20.94
C ALA A 294 23.35 -28.49 -20.57
N LEU A 295 22.34 -28.72 -19.73
CA LEU A 295 21.72 -27.63 -19.00
C LEU A 295 22.64 -27.32 -17.82
N LEU A 296 23.62 -26.45 -18.11
CA LEU A 296 24.26 -25.64 -17.09
C LEU A 296 23.18 -25.14 -16.15
N SER A 297 23.41 -25.30 -14.85
CA SER A 297 22.67 -24.67 -13.77
C SER A 297 22.74 -23.14 -13.96
N ALA A 298 21.92 -22.60 -14.86
CA ALA A 298 21.57 -21.20 -14.86
C ALA A 298 20.68 -21.05 -13.63
N SER A 299 21.29 -20.67 -12.51
CA SER A 299 20.55 -19.99 -11.45
C SER A 299 19.71 -18.93 -12.14
N SER A 300 18.39 -19.13 -12.16
CA SER A 300 17.44 -18.16 -12.69
C SER A 300 17.45 -16.97 -11.74
N SER A 301 18.49 -16.13 -11.83
CA SER A 301 18.44 -14.77 -11.30
C SER A 301 17.37 -14.08 -12.12
N GLN A 302 16.18 -13.87 -11.56
CA GLN A 302 15.16 -13.07 -12.22
C GLN A 302 15.77 -11.70 -12.51
N ALA A 303 15.80 -11.33 -13.79
CA ALA A 303 16.29 -10.03 -14.21
C ALA A 303 15.33 -8.96 -13.68
N LEU A 304 15.74 -8.25 -12.63
CA LEU A 304 14.97 -7.13 -12.07
C LEU A 304 15.07 -5.85 -12.91
N ASN A 305 14.01 -5.04 -12.84
CA ASN A 305 13.99 -3.64 -13.23
C ASN A 305 14.49 -2.78 -12.08
N ILE A 306 15.66 -2.16 -12.23
CA ILE A 306 16.34 -1.40 -11.18
C ILE A 306 16.43 0.07 -11.60
N LEU A 307 15.93 0.96 -10.75
CA LEU A 307 16.20 2.39 -10.86
C LEU A 307 17.42 2.75 -10.00
N LEU A 308 18.43 3.35 -10.64
CA LEU A 308 19.59 3.93 -9.99
C LEU A 308 19.45 5.45 -9.88
N SER A 309 19.83 5.99 -8.73
CA SER A 309 19.94 7.43 -8.48
C SER A 309 21.11 7.73 -7.55
N ASN A 310 21.39 9.00 -7.25
CA ASN A 310 22.35 9.45 -6.24
C ASN A 310 22.17 10.95 -5.95
N ASP A 311 23.06 11.54 -5.15
CA ASP A 311 23.20 12.99 -4.98
C ASP A 311 24.54 13.55 -5.47
N ASP A 312 25.50 12.73 -5.87
CA ASP A 312 26.73 13.20 -6.54
C ASP A 312 26.48 13.62 -8.01
N GLY A 313 25.34 13.20 -8.56
CA GLY A 313 24.88 13.47 -9.92
C GLY A 313 25.22 12.36 -10.93
N PHE A 314 24.57 12.44 -12.10
CA PHE A 314 24.55 11.37 -13.12
C PHE A 314 25.91 11.04 -13.75
N GLY A 315 26.91 11.91 -13.61
CA GLY A 315 28.28 11.73 -14.09
C GLY A 315 29.26 11.12 -13.07
N SER A 316 28.79 10.75 -11.87
CA SER A 316 29.62 10.13 -10.84
C SER A 316 30.19 8.77 -11.29
N ALA A 317 31.48 8.54 -11.04
CA ALA A 317 32.13 7.27 -11.32
C ALA A 317 31.50 6.08 -10.57
N ASN A 318 31.16 6.24 -9.28
CA ASN A 318 30.55 5.18 -8.47
C ASN A 318 29.21 4.72 -9.07
N LEU A 319 28.36 5.68 -9.44
CA LEU A 319 27.05 5.43 -10.04
C LEU A 319 27.19 4.71 -11.39
N ARG A 320 28.09 5.19 -12.26
CA ARG A 320 28.30 4.65 -13.60
C ARG A 320 28.91 3.25 -13.59
N GLU A 321 29.83 2.95 -12.68
CA GLU A 321 30.35 1.58 -12.52
C GLU A 321 29.29 0.63 -11.95
N THR A 322 28.47 1.09 -11.01
CA THR A 322 27.36 0.29 -10.44
C THR A 322 26.33 -0.05 -11.52
N TYR A 323 25.95 0.93 -12.34
CA TYR A 323 25.11 0.74 -13.53
C TYR A 323 25.69 -0.31 -14.48
N ARG A 324 26.96 -0.17 -14.86
CA ARG A 324 27.65 -1.10 -15.76
C ARG A 324 27.65 -2.53 -15.21
N LEU A 325 27.93 -2.69 -13.91
CA LEU A 325 28.02 -4.00 -13.26
C LEU A 325 26.64 -4.66 -13.09
N LEU A 326 25.60 -3.92 -12.69
CA LEU A 326 24.23 -4.46 -12.60
C LEU A 326 23.68 -4.86 -13.98
N LYS A 327 23.91 -4.04 -15.01
CA LYS A 327 23.59 -4.39 -16.41
C LYS A 327 24.33 -5.67 -16.84
N GLY A 328 25.61 -5.77 -16.49
CA GLY A 328 26.44 -6.95 -16.76
C GLY A 328 25.96 -8.23 -16.05
N LYS A 329 25.18 -8.10 -14.97
CA LYS A 329 24.49 -9.21 -14.28
C LYS A 329 23.13 -9.57 -14.89
N GLY A 330 22.72 -8.88 -15.96
CA GLY A 330 21.48 -9.17 -16.70
C GLY A 330 20.26 -8.37 -16.24
N HIS A 331 20.40 -7.43 -15.30
CA HIS A 331 19.30 -6.57 -14.86
C HIS A 331 18.93 -5.51 -15.92
N ASN A 332 17.68 -5.07 -15.92
CA ASN A 332 17.24 -3.91 -16.67
C ASN A 332 17.40 -2.66 -15.79
N VAL A 333 18.43 -1.86 -16.06
CA VAL A 333 18.83 -0.76 -15.16
C VAL A 333 18.63 0.58 -15.86
N TRP A 334 18.06 1.54 -15.14
CA TRP A 334 17.91 2.93 -15.58
C TRP A 334 18.54 3.86 -14.56
N ILE A 335 19.23 4.91 -15.00
CA ILE A 335 19.68 5.99 -14.13
C ILE A 335 18.75 7.18 -14.31
N VAL A 336 18.28 7.76 -13.20
CA VAL A 336 17.74 9.13 -13.16
C VAL A 336 18.36 9.83 -11.96
N ALA A 337 19.25 10.77 -12.22
CA ALA A 337 20.06 11.41 -11.18
C ALA A 337 20.19 12.92 -11.42
N PRO A 338 20.61 13.69 -10.40
CA PRO A 338 20.82 15.12 -10.55
C PRO A 338 21.78 15.48 -11.68
N ALA A 339 21.48 16.57 -12.40
CA ALA A 339 22.36 17.14 -13.42
C ALA A 339 23.67 17.68 -12.82
N THR A 340 23.64 18.14 -11.57
CA THR A 340 24.79 18.67 -10.82
C THR A 340 24.84 18.03 -9.44
N LYS A 341 25.97 18.16 -8.74
CA LYS A 341 26.12 17.65 -7.37
C LYS A 341 25.13 18.32 -6.41
N GLN A 342 24.49 17.51 -5.57
CA GLN A 342 23.42 17.88 -4.62
C GLN A 342 23.67 17.29 -3.21
N SER A 343 24.93 17.21 -2.77
CA SER A 343 25.25 16.73 -1.41
C SER A 343 24.60 17.58 -0.32
N GLY A 344 24.19 16.95 0.78
CA GLY A 344 23.66 17.66 1.95
C GLY A 344 22.20 18.13 1.80
N LYS A 345 21.45 17.60 0.82
CA LYS A 345 20.05 18.00 0.56
C LYS A 345 19.03 17.26 1.41
N GLY A 346 19.42 16.23 2.15
CA GLY A 346 18.50 15.42 2.94
C GLY A 346 17.30 14.96 2.12
N GLY A 347 16.11 15.04 2.72
CA GLY A 347 14.84 14.75 2.06
C GLY A 347 14.24 15.89 1.24
N SER A 348 14.99 16.94 0.87
CA SER A 348 14.41 18.06 0.11
C SER A 348 13.94 17.60 -1.27
N SER A 349 12.74 18.05 -1.68
CA SER A 349 12.10 17.69 -2.95
C SER A 349 11.84 18.96 -3.78
N GLU A 350 12.92 19.60 -4.22
CA GLU A 350 12.86 20.82 -5.02
C GLU A 350 12.90 20.45 -6.50
N PHE A 351 11.81 20.77 -7.21
CA PHE A 351 11.72 20.70 -8.67
C PHE A 351 12.20 22.03 -9.25
N THR A 352 12.96 22.00 -10.34
CA THR A 352 13.39 23.25 -10.99
C THR A 352 12.20 24.00 -11.58
N THR A 353 12.26 25.33 -11.51
CA THR A 353 11.35 26.26 -12.20
C THR A 353 11.86 26.64 -13.58
N GLU A 354 13.06 26.21 -13.96
CA GLU A 354 13.69 26.52 -15.23
C GLU A 354 13.47 25.38 -16.24
N GLY A 355 13.00 25.72 -17.44
CA GLY A 355 12.82 24.73 -18.52
C GLY A 355 14.14 24.17 -19.05
N ASN A 356 15.24 24.90 -18.87
CA ASN A 356 16.55 24.58 -19.41
C ASN A 356 17.63 24.75 -18.33
N LEU A 357 18.77 24.06 -18.50
CA LEU A 357 19.93 24.19 -17.63
C LEU A 357 20.52 25.61 -17.72
N THR A 358 20.66 26.28 -16.59
CA THR A 358 21.22 27.65 -16.50
C THR A 358 22.76 27.68 -16.49
N ALA A 359 23.38 26.53 -16.23
CA ALA A 359 24.81 26.24 -16.31
C ALA A 359 25.01 24.83 -16.91
N PRO A 360 26.22 24.46 -17.36
CA PRO A 360 26.50 23.07 -17.74
C PRO A 360 26.20 22.10 -16.59
N SER A 361 25.88 20.86 -16.93
CA SER A 361 25.79 19.77 -15.94
C SER A 361 27.17 19.47 -15.35
N MET A 362 27.23 18.61 -14.33
CA MET A 362 28.50 18.13 -13.78
C MET A 362 29.44 17.63 -14.88
N TYR A 363 30.73 17.96 -14.73
CA TYR A 363 31.81 17.64 -15.67
C TYR A 363 31.54 18.06 -17.13
N ASP A 364 30.74 19.13 -17.32
CA ASP A 364 30.37 19.70 -18.63
C ASP A 364 29.77 18.68 -19.61
N LEU A 365 29.14 17.63 -19.09
CA LEU A 365 28.60 16.52 -19.89
C LEU A 365 27.41 16.96 -20.75
N ILE A 366 26.61 17.89 -20.25
CA ILE A 366 25.47 18.50 -20.93
C ILE A 366 25.68 20.02 -20.91
N PRO A 367 25.62 20.69 -22.07
CA PRO A 367 25.86 22.12 -22.15
C PRO A 367 24.73 22.93 -21.51
N LYS A 368 25.08 24.15 -21.08
CA LYS A 368 24.11 25.19 -20.72
C LYS A 368 23.08 25.36 -21.84
N GLY A 369 21.81 25.55 -21.48
CA GLY A 369 20.71 25.73 -22.41
C GLY A 369 20.07 24.44 -22.91
N ALA A 370 20.61 23.26 -22.57
CA ALA A 370 19.89 21.99 -22.75
C ALA A 370 18.62 21.94 -21.87
N PRO A 371 17.60 21.12 -22.19
CA PRO A 371 16.42 20.95 -21.34
C PRO A 371 16.78 20.51 -19.91
N SER A 372 15.94 20.86 -18.94
CA SER A 372 16.15 20.53 -17.52
C SER A 372 16.05 19.04 -17.19
N VAL A 373 15.47 18.23 -18.09
CA VAL A 373 15.45 16.78 -18.06
C VAL A 373 15.88 16.24 -19.42
N GLY A 374 16.74 15.23 -19.46
CA GLY A 374 17.18 14.64 -20.71
C GLY A 374 18.02 13.38 -20.52
N SER A 375 18.24 12.64 -21.61
CA SER A 375 19.10 11.47 -21.62
C SER A 375 20.56 11.83 -21.91
N ASP A 376 21.48 11.00 -21.41
CA ASP A 376 22.88 11.02 -21.76
C ASP A 376 23.05 10.76 -23.28
N PRO A 377 23.92 11.52 -23.97
CA PRO A 377 24.13 11.34 -25.42
C PRO A 377 24.68 9.97 -25.84
N LYS A 378 25.31 9.24 -24.91
CA LYS A 378 25.98 7.96 -25.16
C LYS A 378 25.14 6.76 -24.69
N ASP A 379 24.12 6.96 -23.86
CA ASP A 379 23.28 5.89 -23.34
C ASP A 379 21.88 6.41 -23.00
N SER A 380 20.86 5.92 -23.72
CA SER A 380 19.47 6.35 -23.57
C SER A 380 18.78 5.90 -22.27
N GLN A 381 19.40 4.99 -21.50
CA GLN A 381 18.90 4.57 -20.19
C GLN A 381 19.46 5.40 -19.04
N ILE A 382 20.30 6.39 -19.33
CA ILE A 382 20.88 7.28 -18.33
C ILE A 382 20.30 8.66 -18.51
N TRP A 383 19.63 9.17 -17.48
CA TRP A 383 18.95 10.45 -17.48
C TRP A 383 19.48 11.37 -16.41
N TYR A 384 19.50 12.66 -16.74
CA TYR A 384 19.73 13.73 -15.79
C TYR A 384 18.43 14.50 -15.56
N TYR A 385 18.28 15.04 -14.35
CA TYR A 385 17.27 16.04 -14.03
C TYR A 385 17.88 17.18 -13.21
N ASN A 386 17.52 18.42 -13.52
CA ASN A 386 17.89 19.58 -12.74
C ASN A 386 16.98 19.70 -11.52
N GLY A 387 17.32 19.03 -10.42
CA GLY A 387 16.56 19.06 -9.19
C GLY A 387 17.25 18.30 -8.08
N THR A 388 16.61 18.25 -6.90
CA THR A 388 17.15 17.49 -5.77
C THR A 388 17.05 15.98 -5.99
N PRO A 389 17.78 15.16 -5.23
CA PRO A 389 17.76 13.69 -5.38
C PRO A 389 16.36 13.07 -5.20
N ALA A 390 15.57 13.56 -4.22
CA ALA A 390 14.18 13.13 -4.06
C ALA A 390 13.31 13.53 -5.26
N ALA A 391 13.48 14.75 -5.78
CA ALA A 391 12.76 15.19 -6.99
C ALA A 391 13.16 14.36 -8.22
N CYS A 392 14.43 13.99 -8.37
CA CYS A 392 14.89 13.07 -9.42
C CYS A 392 14.20 11.70 -9.32
N THR A 393 13.99 11.20 -8.10
CA THR A 393 13.25 9.95 -7.87
C THR A 393 11.81 10.06 -8.33
N PHE A 394 11.11 11.16 -8.03
CA PHE A 394 9.74 11.38 -8.52
C PHE A 394 9.67 11.57 -10.03
N VAL A 395 10.59 12.34 -10.62
CA VAL A 395 10.69 12.49 -12.09
C VAL A 395 10.96 11.13 -12.74
N ALA A 396 11.76 10.27 -12.13
CA ALA A 396 11.98 8.92 -12.62
C ALA A 396 10.67 8.13 -12.69
N LEU A 397 9.95 8.06 -11.57
CA LEU A 397 8.76 7.24 -11.40
C LEU A 397 7.55 7.76 -12.18
N ASP A 398 7.34 9.07 -12.22
CA ASP A 398 6.13 9.68 -12.77
C ASP A 398 6.33 10.20 -14.22
N TYR A 399 7.59 10.43 -14.64
CA TYR A 399 7.91 10.95 -15.97
C TYR A 399 8.74 9.99 -16.83
N VAL A 400 9.95 9.64 -16.41
CA VAL A 400 10.95 8.97 -17.26
C VAL A 400 10.56 7.50 -17.52
N LEU A 401 10.39 6.70 -16.47
CA LEU A 401 10.13 5.26 -16.62
C LEU A 401 8.84 5.00 -17.40
N PRO A 402 7.68 5.62 -17.09
CA PRO A 402 6.44 5.37 -17.82
C PRO A 402 6.47 5.74 -19.30
N ARG A 403 7.36 6.67 -19.72
CA ARG A 403 7.42 7.18 -21.10
C ARG A 403 8.52 6.54 -21.94
N TYR A 404 9.65 6.20 -21.32
CA TYR A 404 10.85 5.82 -22.04
C TYR A 404 11.33 4.40 -21.70
N ALA A 405 10.98 3.87 -20.53
CA ALA A 405 11.29 2.49 -20.18
C ALA A 405 10.16 1.53 -20.60
N ASN A 406 10.48 0.24 -20.65
CA ASN A 406 9.51 -0.84 -20.86
C ASN A 406 8.80 -1.29 -19.56
N PHE A 407 8.94 -0.51 -18.49
CA PHE A 407 8.28 -0.70 -17.19
C PHE A 407 7.99 0.66 -16.56
N SER A 408 6.97 0.75 -15.70
CA SER A 408 6.60 2.01 -15.04
C SER A 408 6.93 2.05 -13.56
N VAL A 409 7.06 0.87 -12.91
CA VAL A 409 7.42 0.75 -11.50
C VAL A 409 8.64 -0.17 -11.41
N PRO A 410 9.78 0.30 -10.86
CA PRO A 410 10.95 -0.55 -10.66
C PRO A 410 10.71 -1.57 -9.54
N ASP A 411 11.36 -2.72 -9.65
CA ASP A 411 11.36 -3.76 -8.61
C ASP A 411 12.24 -3.34 -7.41
N LEU A 412 13.25 -2.51 -7.67
CA LEU A 412 14.20 -2.02 -6.68
C LEU A 412 14.71 -0.63 -7.08
N VAL A 413 14.81 0.28 -6.10
CA VAL A 413 15.58 1.51 -6.22
C VAL A 413 16.90 1.34 -5.48
N VAL A 414 18.02 1.62 -6.13
CA VAL A 414 19.33 1.69 -5.46
C VAL A 414 19.88 3.10 -5.63
N THR A 415 20.24 3.74 -4.52
CA THR A 415 20.79 5.10 -4.54
C THR A 415 22.26 5.08 -4.12
N GLY A 416 23.11 5.81 -4.85
CA GLY A 416 24.56 5.76 -4.72
C GLY A 416 25.23 4.72 -5.63
N PRO A 417 26.43 4.22 -5.28
CA PRO A 417 27.19 4.52 -4.07
C PRO A 417 27.63 5.99 -3.99
N ASN A 418 27.29 6.67 -2.90
CA ASN A 418 27.73 8.05 -2.63
C ASN A 418 29.25 8.14 -2.42
N PHE A 419 29.88 9.25 -2.83
CA PHE A 419 31.23 9.61 -2.40
C PHE A 419 31.22 10.14 -0.96
N GLY A 420 31.68 9.30 -0.04
CA GLY A 420 31.61 9.53 1.41
C GLY A 420 30.46 8.76 2.06
N THR A 421 30.61 8.47 3.35
CA THR A 421 29.67 7.65 4.12
C THR A 421 28.54 8.49 4.73
N ASN A 422 27.35 7.91 4.82
CA ASN A 422 26.17 8.45 5.48
C ASN A 422 25.88 7.67 6.78
N LEU A 423 26.69 7.94 7.82
CA LEU A 423 26.71 7.20 9.08
C LEU A 423 25.84 7.86 10.14
N GLY A 424 24.95 7.07 10.71
CA GLY A 424 24.11 7.40 11.83
C GLY A 424 22.92 8.30 11.51
N GLY A 425 22.00 8.38 12.47
CA GLY A 425 20.70 9.02 12.26
C GLY A 425 20.77 10.50 11.89
N PHE A 426 21.78 11.23 12.36
CA PHE A 426 21.96 12.64 12.00
C PHE A 426 22.32 12.81 10.52
N VAL A 427 23.37 12.12 10.03
CA VAL A 427 23.80 12.22 8.63
C VAL A 427 22.76 11.64 7.68
N TRP A 428 22.06 10.57 8.07
CA TRP A 428 20.92 10.03 7.33
C TRP A 428 19.91 11.12 6.92
N THR A 429 19.55 12.02 7.85
CA THR A 429 18.58 13.09 7.57
C THR A 429 19.13 14.20 6.68
N LEU A 430 20.45 14.34 6.55
CA LEU A 430 21.12 15.34 5.73
C LEU A 430 21.55 14.79 4.35
N SER A 431 21.53 13.47 4.19
CA SER A 431 22.01 12.81 2.98
C SER A 431 21.00 12.89 1.84
N GLY A 432 21.44 13.36 0.67
CA GLY A 432 20.62 13.34 -0.54
C GLY A 432 20.47 11.92 -1.10
N THR A 433 21.53 11.09 -1.01
CA THR A 433 21.46 9.66 -1.33
C THR A 433 20.40 8.95 -0.49
N ALA A 434 20.35 9.20 0.82
CA ALA A 434 19.29 8.70 1.68
C ALA A 434 17.92 9.27 1.31
N GLY A 435 17.83 10.58 1.03
CA GLY A 435 16.59 11.25 0.62
C GLY A 435 15.95 10.65 -0.63
N ALA A 436 16.75 10.28 -1.63
CA ALA A 436 16.27 9.58 -2.83
C ALA A 436 15.70 8.18 -2.49
N ALA A 437 16.40 7.40 -1.67
CA ALA A 437 15.90 6.08 -1.23
C ALA A 437 14.63 6.22 -0.39
N TYR A 438 14.58 7.23 0.48
CA TYR A 438 13.44 7.55 1.32
C TYR A 438 12.21 7.92 0.48
N ALA A 439 12.37 8.72 -0.58
CA ALA A 439 11.30 9.06 -1.52
C ALA A 439 10.69 7.82 -2.20
N ALA A 440 11.52 6.87 -2.63
CA ALA A 440 11.07 5.59 -3.20
C ALA A 440 10.35 4.72 -2.15
N THR A 441 10.89 4.64 -0.93
CA THR A 441 10.31 3.84 0.17
C THR A 441 8.90 4.34 0.53
N ASN A 442 8.69 5.65 0.55
CA ASN A 442 7.37 6.26 0.79
C ASN A 442 6.36 5.98 -0.33
N ARG A 443 6.83 5.66 -1.55
CA ARG A 443 6.00 5.21 -2.66
C ARG A 443 5.76 3.69 -2.63
N GLY A 444 6.17 2.99 -1.56
CA GLY A 444 6.00 1.54 -1.42
C GLY A 444 6.98 0.71 -2.24
N ILE A 445 8.06 1.32 -2.75
CA ILE A 445 9.06 0.65 -3.59
C ILE A 445 10.27 0.29 -2.72
N PRO A 446 10.76 -0.98 -2.75
CA PRO A 446 11.98 -1.37 -2.05
C PRO A 446 13.16 -0.47 -2.43
N ALA A 447 13.91 0.00 -1.43
CA ALA A 447 15.03 0.90 -1.66
C ALA A 447 16.27 0.56 -0.82
N ILE A 448 17.44 0.68 -1.44
CA ILE A 448 18.75 0.51 -0.80
C ILE A 448 19.58 1.79 -1.06
N ALA A 449 19.93 2.51 -0.01
CA ALA A 449 20.90 3.59 -0.05
C ALA A 449 22.30 3.03 0.21
N ILE A 450 23.25 3.33 -0.67
CA ILE A 450 24.64 2.86 -0.58
C ILE A 450 25.58 4.05 -0.57
N SER A 451 26.57 4.02 0.31
CA SER A 451 27.58 5.06 0.48
C SER A 451 28.96 4.42 0.56
N ALA A 452 30.00 5.05 0.05
CA ALA A 452 31.35 4.47 0.03
C ALA A 452 32.43 5.47 0.44
N SER A 453 33.45 4.99 1.16
CA SER A 453 34.54 5.82 1.65
C SER A 453 35.62 6.02 0.57
N ASN A 454 35.28 6.75 -0.49
CA ASN A 454 36.20 7.09 -1.57
C ASN A 454 36.06 8.54 -2.02
N GLN A 455 37.09 9.03 -2.71
CA GLN A 455 37.12 10.39 -3.25
C GLN A 455 36.22 10.51 -4.48
N GLU A 456 35.73 11.72 -4.69
CA GLU A 456 34.97 12.09 -5.89
C GLU A 456 35.82 11.87 -7.14
N THR A 457 35.22 11.26 -8.16
CA THR A 457 35.89 10.97 -9.43
C THR A 457 34.88 11.05 -10.58
N PRO A 458 35.20 11.77 -11.67
CA PRO A 458 34.39 11.76 -12.88
C PRO A 458 34.37 10.38 -13.54
N TYR A 459 33.22 9.97 -14.08
CA TYR A 459 33.16 8.69 -14.81
C TYR A 459 34.06 8.66 -16.05
N THR A 460 34.37 9.83 -16.62
CA THR A 460 35.25 9.98 -17.78
C THR A 460 36.71 9.68 -17.48
N GLU A 461 37.11 9.72 -16.19
CA GLU A 461 38.47 9.40 -15.75
C GLU A 461 38.67 7.91 -15.47
N LEU A 462 37.62 7.09 -15.59
CA LEU A 462 37.67 5.63 -15.43
C LEU A 462 38.33 4.96 -16.65
N THR A 463 39.65 5.12 -16.74
CA THR A 463 40.50 4.57 -17.81
C THR A 463 40.90 3.12 -17.60
N ASN A 464 40.83 2.62 -16.36
CA ASN A 464 41.02 1.22 -15.98
C ASN A 464 40.03 0.84 -14.89
N ARG A 465 39.88 -0.47 -14.60
CA ARG A 465 38.93 -1.01 -13.61
C ARG A 465 39.60 -1.38 -12.28
N THR A 466 40.74 -0.77 -11.97
CA THR A 466 41.49 -0.99 -10.71
C THR A 466 41.58 0.32 -9.95
N ASN A 467 40.43 0.82 -9.54
CA ASN A 467 40.29 2.11 -8.86
C ASN A 467 39.21 2.03 -7.75
N PRO A 468 39.21 2.98 -6.80
CA PRO A 468 38.26 2.98 -5.69
C PRO A 468 36.78 2.97 -6.10
N ALA A 469 36.42 3.65 -7.20
CA ALA A 469 35.02 3.68 -7.65
C ALA A 469 34.55 2.32 -8.18
N THR A 470 35.43 1.58 -8.85
CA THR A 470 35.13 0.21 -9.29
C THR A 470 34.98 -0.72 -8.10
N TRP A 471 35.86 -0.65 -7.11
CA TRP A 471 35.76 -1.47 -5.89
C TRP A 471 34.49 -1.17 -5.09
N ALA A 472 34.13 0.11 -4.94
CA ALA A 472 32.89 0.52 -4.30
C ALA A 472 31.66 -0.04 -5.05
N ALA A 473 31.66 0.04 -6.39
CA ALA A 473 30.60 -0.52 -7.21
C ALA A 473 30.54 -2.06 -7.13
N GLU A 474 31.67 -2.75 -7.09
CA GLU A 474 31.74 -4.21 -6.92
C GLU A 474 31.15 -4.64 -5.56
N ALA A 475 31.52 -3.97 -4.47
CA ALA A 475 30.95 -4.22 -3.15
C ALA A 475 29.44 -3.92 -3.12
N ALA A 476 29.00 -2.81 -3.73
CA ALA A 476 27.59 -2.46 -3.84
C ALA A 476 26.78 -3.51 -4.62
N VAL A 477 27.26 -3.95 -5.78
CA VAL A 477 26.61 -4.98 -6.59
C VAL A 477 26.65 -6.35 -5.93
N LYS A 478 27.71 -6.69 -5.19
CA LYS A 478 27.76 -7.89 -4.35
C LYS A 478 26.66 -7.85 -3.29
N PHE A 479 26.50 -6.73 -2.59
CA PHE A 479 25.43 -6.57 -1.60
C PHE A 479 24.05 -6.71 -2.24
N VAL A 480 23.77 -5.95 -3.31
CA VAL A 480 22.49 -5.98 -4.02
C VAL A 480 22.17 -7.38 -4.53
N GLY A 481 23.14 -8.08 -5.12
CA GLY A 481 22.98 -9.46 -5.59
C GLY A 481 22.66 -10.43 -4.46
N ASN A 482 23.39 -10.35 -3.33
CA ASN A 482 23.12 -11.17 -2.15
C ASN A 482 21.73 -10.88 -1.57
N PHE A 483 21.36 -9.59 -1.49
CA PHE A 483 20.06 -9.15 -1.00
C PHE A 483 18.92 -9.70 -1.85
N ILE A 484 19.01 -9.59 -3.18
CA ILE A 484 18.03 -10.16 -4.11
C ILE A 484 17.97 -11.68 -3.98
N SER A 485 19.11 -12.36 -3.89
CA SER A 485 19.16 -13.83 -3.85
C SER A 485 18.56 -14.45 -2.57
N THR A 486 18.52 -13.68 -1.48
CA THR A 486 18.01 -14.11 -0.17
C THR A 486 16.59 -13.63 0.10
N ALA A 487 16.06 -12.74 -0.74
CA ALA A 487 14.68 -12.28 -0.65
C ALA A 487 13.69 -13.40 -0.99
N SER A 488 12.45 -13.23 -0.51
CA SER A 488 11.34 -14.11 -0.89
C SER A 488 11.19 -14.16 -2.41
N LYS A 489 10.99 -15.36 -2.96
CA LYS A 489 10.74 -15.54 -4.40
C LYS A 489 9.33 -15.07 -4.82
N THR A 490 8.49 -14.77 -3.84
CA THR A 490 7.10 -14.29 -4.00
C THR A 490 6.91 -13.03 -3.17
N GLY A 491 6.44 -11.94 -3.80
CA GLY A 491 6.24 -10.63 -3.16
C GLY A 491 7.41 -9.66 -3.29
N PRO A 492 7.29 -8.44 -2.72
CA PRO A 492 8.31 -7.40 -2.82
C PRO A 492 9.59 -7.76 -2.03
N LEU A 493 10.74 -7.22 -2.47
CA LEU A 493 12.05 -7.47 -1.84
C LEU A 493 12.13 -7.01 -0.38
N LEU A 494 11.29 -6.04 0.02
CA LEU A 494 11.19 -5.49 1.36
C LEU A 494 9.71 -5.27 1.71
N PRO A 495 9.34 -5.37 3.00
CA PRO A 495 8.02 -4.93 3.46
C PRO A 495 7.78 -3.44 3.18
N ILE A 496 6.51 -3.07 3.00
CA ILE A 496 6.11 -1.68 2.75
C ILE A 496 6.63 -0.77 3.86
N GLY A 497 7.25 0.35 3.47
CA GLY A 497 7.77 1.35 4.40
C GLY A 497 9.13 1.03 5.00
N TYR A 498 9.80 -0.05 4.56
CA TYR A 498 11.15 -0.43 5.00
C TYR A 498 12.19 -0.22 3.89
N GLY A 499 13.39 0.20 4.27
CA GLY A 499 14.54 0.33 3.38
C GLY A 499 15.85 -0.03 4.06
N VAL A 500 16.94 -0.02 3.30
CA VAL A 500 18.28 -0.39 3.78
C VAL A 500 19.29 0.72 3.53
N ASN A 501 20.13 1.01 4.53
CA ASN A 501 21.29 1.88 4.42
C ASN A 501 22.57 1.04 4.51
N VAL A 502 23.48 1.21 3.56
CA VAL A 502 24.76 0.50 3.48
C VAL A 502 25.90 1.51 3.41
N ASN A 503 26.91 1.34 4.28
CA ASN A 503 28.13 2.14 4.21
C ASN A 503 29.34 1.25 4.03
N ILE A 504 30.10 1.51 2.95
CA ILE A 504 31.29 0.76 2.54
C ILE A 504 32.53 1.49 3.10
N PRO A 505 33.46 0.77 3.76
CA PRO A 505 34.68 1.34 4.33
C PRO A 505 35.65 1.77 3.23
N VAL A 506 36.81 2.30 3.63
CA VAL A 506 37.87 2.61 2.67
C VAL A 506 38.39 1.30 2.09
N LEU A 507 38.25 1.15 0.76
CA LEU A 507 38.73 -0.03 0.05
C LEU A 507 40.09 0.23 -0.60
N THR A 508 40.93 -0.79 -0.64
CA THR A 508 42.26 -0.75 -1.25
C THR A 508 42.43 -1.90 -2.24
N LYS A 509 43.47 -1.81 -3.08
CA LYS A 509 43.78 -2.89 -4.04
C LYS A 509 43.94 -4.27 -3.37
N LYS A 510 44.39 -4.32 -2.12
CA LYS A 510 44.57 -5.59 -1.37
C LYS A 510 43.32 -5.99 -0.58
N ASP A 511 42.45 -5.04 -0.28
CA ASP A 511 41.31 -5.20 0.62
C ASP A 511 40.12 -4.40 0.08
N HIS A 512 39.42 -5.00 -0.89
CA HIS A 512 38.28 -4.40 -1.60
C HIS A 512 37.04 -5.30 -1.59
N ASP A 513 37.04 -6.34 -0.75
CA ASP A 513 35.89 -7.22 -0.56
C ASP A 513 35.48 -7.26 0.92
N PRO A 514 34.82 -6.19 1.42
CA PRO A 514 34.53 -6.07 2.84
C PRO A 514 33.45 -7.06 3.29
N ASP A 515 33.55 -7.48 4.55
CA ASP A 515 32.45 -8.18 5.23
C ASP A 515 31.29 -7.22 5.50
N PHE A 516 30.06 -7.68 5.27
CA PHE A 516 28.84 -6.95 5.63
C PHE A 516 28.38 -7.32 7.04
N VAL A 517 28.13 -6.32 7.88
CA VAL A 517 27.70 -6.48 9.27
C VAL A 517 26.38 -5.76 9.47
N GLN A 518 25.39 -6.46 10.02
CA GLN A 518 24.14 -5.84 10.43
C GLN A 518 24.39 -4.86 11.59
N THR A 519 23.90 -3.64 11.43
CA THR A 519 24.14 -2.52 12.34
C THR A 519 22.84 -1.79 12.67
N ARG A 520 22.99 -0.80 13.54
CA ARG A 520 21.98 0.21 13.83
C ARG A 520 22.56 1.61 13.62
N PHE A 521 21.69 2.59 13.35
CA PHE A 521 22.08 4.00 13.16
C PHE A 521 22.68 4.68 14.40
N THR A 522 22.52 4.12 15.59
CA THR A 522 22.99 4.73 16.86
C THR A 522 24.08 3.87 17.50
N GLY A 523 24.78 4.39 18.51
CA GLY A 523 25.93 3.71 19.11
C GLY A 523 27.24 4.09 18.41
N ASN A 524 27.80 5.24 18.78
CA ASN A 524 28.91 5.94 18.12
C ASN A 524 28.51 6.78 16.89
N ALA A 525 27.23 7.13 16.76
CA ALA A 525 26.78 8.10 15.76
C ALA A 525 27.35 9.49 16.05
N HIS A 526 27.75 10.18 14.99
CA HIS A 526 28.24 11.56 15.03
C HIS A 526 27.11 12.58 14.89
N VAL A 527 27.38 13.79 15.39
CA VAL A 527 26.60 15.00 15.15
C VAL A 527 27.55 16.18 15.12
N ASN A 528 27.20 17.21 14.36
CA ASN A 528 28.10 18.34 14.10
C ASN A 528 28.10 19.38 15.23
N GLU A 529 29.25 19.98 15.49
CA GLU A 529 29.42 21.30 16.11
C GLU A 529 29.85 22.33 15.06
N ALA A 530 29.40 23.56 15.23
CA ALA A 530 29.84 24.68 14.41
C ALA A 530 31.20 25.19 14.92
N VAL A 531 32.19 25.26 14.04
CA VAL A 531 33.55 25.70 14.36
C VAL A 531 33.86 26.99 13.61
N LEU A 532 34.12 28.07 14.34
CA LEU A 532 34.49 29.35 13.76
C LEU A 532 35.96 29.34 13.31
N ASP A 533 36.19 29.49 12.01
CA ASP A 533 37.48 29.94 11.47
C ASP A 533 37.59 31.44 11.75
N LYS A 534 38.30 31.78 12.84
CA LYS A 534 38.45 33.17 13.30
C LYS A 534 39.19 34.06 12.31
N GLU A 535 40.07 33.50 11.48
CA GLU A 535 40.84 34.28 10.50
C GLU A 535 39.97 34.69 9.33
N LYS A 536 39.07 33.79 8.89
CA LYS A 536 38.17 34.06 7.75
C LYS A 536 36.83 34.65 8.18
N GLY A 537 36.48 34.59 9.46
CA GLY A 537 35.15 34.96 9.96
C GLY A 537 34.04 34.04 9.42
N THR A 538 34.37 32.79 9.09
CA THR A 538 33.44 31.80 8.52
C THR A 538 33.33 30.58 9.41
N PHE A 539 32.25 29.80 9.27
CA PHE A 539 32.08 28.55 10.01
C PHE A 539 32.39 27.34 9.14
N THR A 540 33.04 26.36 9.75
CA THR A 540 33.08 24.97 9.31
C THR A 540 32.38 24.08 10.36
N TRP A 541 32.44 22.77 10.21
CA TRP A 541 31.91 21.82 11.18
C TRP A 541 33.00 20.86 11.68
N ALA A 542 32.79 20.34 12.89
CA ALA A 542 33.51 19.19 13.43
C ALA A 542 32.52 18.22 14.09
N ASN A 543 32.98 17.02 14.45
CA ASN A 543 32.16 16.07 15.18
C ASN A 543 32.20 16.37 16.68
N ILE A 544 31.03 16.54 17.32
CA ILE A 544 30.94 16.72 18.78
C ILE A 544 31.61 15.55 19.51
N LYS A 545 32.45 15.88 20.50
CA LYS A 545 33.11 14.93 21.41
C LYS A 545 32.95 15.34 22.89
N PRO A 546 32.67 14.40 23.82
CA PRO A 546 32.30 13.00 23.57
C PRO A 546 31.00 12.88 22.77
N TYR A 547 30.74 11.70 22.19
CA TYR A 547 29.55 11.48 21.35
C TYR A 547 28.27 11.97 22.03
N ALA A 548 27.45 12.75 21.30
CA ALA A 548 26.23 13.31 21.86
C ALA A 548 25.23 12.21 22.26
N ALA A 549 24.67 12.31 23.46
CA ALA A 549 23.75 11.32 24.01
C ALA A 549 22.44 11.22 23.20
N GLY A 550 21.95 12.33 22.64
CA GLY A 550 20.68 12.38 21.90
C GLY A 550 20.68 11.50 20.67
N VAL A 551 21.66 11.67 19.76
CA VAL A 551 21.78 10.85 18.53
C VAL A 551 22.14 9.39 18.84
N ASN A 552 22.63 9.10 20.05
CA ASN A 552 23.02 7.77 20.48
C ASN A 552 22.01 7.09 21.44
N ALA A 553 20.86 7.72 21.70
CA ALA A 553 19.84 7.13 22.56
C ALA A 553 19.23 5.88 21.88
N CYS A 554 19.27 4.74 22.58
CA CYS A 554 18.54 3.56 22.11
C CYS A 554 17.06 3.66 22.49
N ILE A 555 16.24 4.16 21.58
CA ILE A 555 14.79 4.27 21.78
C ILE A 555 14.06 3.12 21.04
N ASN A 556 14.48 2.83 19.82
CA ASN A 556 13.92 1.82 18.93
C ASN A 556 15.01 0.93 18.32
N GLY A 557 14.58 -0.23 17.83
CA GLY A 557 15.44 -1.23 17.20
C GLY A 557 16.21 -2.09 18.21
N ASP A 558 17.05 -2.97 17.70
CA ASP A 558 17.87 -3.87 18.52
C ASP A 558 19.10 -3.13 19.07
N CYS A 559 19.14 -2.89 20.38
CA CYS A 559 20.27 -2.21 21.01
C CYS A 559 21.53 -3.07 21.11
N SER A 560 21.45 -4.38 20.87
CA SER A 560 22.60 -5.28 20.93
C SER A 560 23.48 -5.20 19.68
N LEU A 561 22.96 -4.65 18.58
CA LEU A 561 23.70 -4.44 17.34
C LEU A 561 24.75 -3.32 17.48
N PRO A 562 25.92 -3.46 16.85
CA PRO A 562 26.92 -2.39 16.81
C PRO A 562 26.42 -1.21 15.96
N GLY A 563 26.90 -0.01 16.26
CA GLY A 563 26.58 1.16 15.45
C GLY A 563 27.40 1.23 14.16
N GLU A 564 26.81 1.86 13.14
CA GLU A 564 27.40 1.98 11.81
C GLU A 564 28.82 2.56 11.82
N THR A 565 29.03 3.66 12.55
CA THR A 565 30.33 4.35 12.62
C THR A 565 31.42 3.40 13.08
N TYR A 566 31.19 2.67 14.17
CA TYR A 566 32.16 1.75 14.72
C TYR A 566 32.53 0.64 13.72
N VAL A 567 31.54 0.07 13.03
CA VAL A 567 31.78 -1.00 12.05
C VAL A 567 32.61 -0.49 10.87
N VAL A 568 32.29 0.68 10.32
CA VAL A 568 32.98 1.25 9.16
C VAL A 568 34.40 1.70 9.50
N GLU A 569 34.62 2.32 10.68
CA GLU A 569 35.96 2.68 11.17
C GLU A 569 36.87 1.45 11.35
N ASN A 570 36.28 0.25 11.55
CA ASN A 570 37.01 -1.02 11.67
C ASN A 570 37.07 -1.82 10.36
N GLY A 571 36.87 -1.17 9.21
CA GLY A 571 37.12 -1.76 7.89
C GLY A 571 36.04 -2.72 7.39
N LYS A 572 34.84 -2.70 7.98
CA LYS A 572 33.71 -3.53 7.54
C LYS A 572 32.58 -2.67 6.97
N ALA A 573 31.76 -3.26 6.10
CA ALA A 573 30.58 -2.57 5.58
C ALA A 573 29.42 -2.68 6.56
N SER A 574 28.80 -1.54 6.92
CA SER A 574 27.62 -1.52 7.78
C SER A 574 26.33 -1.69 6.97
N VAL A 575 25.34 -2.35 7.56
CA VAL A 575 24.01 -2.59 6.97
C VAL A 575 22.94 -2.30 8.03
N SER A 576 22.25 -1.17 7.91
CA SER A 576 21.16 -0.81 8.82
C SER A 576 19.82 -0.75 8.08
N PHE A 577 18.75 -1.16 8.76
CA PHE A 577 17.39 -1.03 8.24
C PHE A 577 16.74 0.25 8.77
N TYR A 578 15.95 0.92 7.94
CA TYR A 578 15.14 2.07 8.33
C TYR A 578 13.66 1.87 7.98
N THR A 579 12.80 2.65 8.65
CA THR A 579 11.36 2.72 8.38
C THR A 579 10.93 4.15 8.09
N VAL A 580 9.77 4.32 7.43
CA VAL A 580 9.19 5.64 7.13
C VAL A 580 8.20 6.15 8.19
N ASP A 581 7.82 5.31 9.16
CA ASP A 581 6.99 5.72 10.29
C ASP A 581 7.85 6.36 11.38
N TYR A 582 7.70 7.68 11.55
CA TYR A 582 8.40 8.47 12.56
C TYR A 582 7.64 8.57 13.88
N SER A 583 6.47 7.95 13.99
CA SER A 583 5.68 7.96 15.22
C SER A 583 6.52 7.41 16.38
N ALA A 584 6.53 8.14 17.49
CA ALA A 584 7.26 7.70 18.67
C ALA A 584 6.69 6.34 19.14
N PRO A 585 7.55 5.37 19.50
CA PRO A 585 7.11 4.05 19.93
C PRO A 585 6.27 4.14 21.21
N SER A 586 5.34 3.22 21.38
CA SER A 586 4.56 3.11 22.62
C SER A 586 5.42 2.53 23.74
N THR A 587 6.11 3.41 24.46
CA THR A 587 6.93 3.08 25.64
C THR A 587 6.35 3.74 26.89
N ALA A 588 6.83 3.35 28.08
CA ALA A 588 6.45 4.01 29.33
C ALA A 588 6.74 5.53 29.30
N TYR A 589 7.85 5.95 28.68
CA TYR A 589 8.20 7.37 28.52
C TYR A 589 7.21 8.09 27.60
N THR A 590 6.93 7.55 26.41
CA THR A 590 5.97 8.14 25.47
C THR A 590 4.58 8.23 26.07
N GLN A 591 4.11 7.18 26.76
CA GLN A 591 2.81 7.18 27.43
C GLN A 591 2.73 8.21 28.57
N SER A 592 3.81 8.38 29.33
CA SER A 592 3.88 9.43 30.35
C SER A 592 3.80 10.83 29.73
N LEU A 593 4.43 11.05 28.56
CA LEU A 593 4.35 12.33 27.86
C LEU A 593 2.93 12.57 27.32
N ILE A 594 2.32 11.57 26.69
CA ILE A 594 0.93 11.63 26.22
C ILE A 594 -0.02 12.01 27.36
N LYS A 595 0.08 11.38 28.53
CA LYS A 595 -0.74 11.73 29.70
C LYS A 595 -0.58 13.19 30.14
N ARG A 596 0.63 13.75 30.06
CA ARG A 596 0.90 15.14 30.44
C ARG A 596 0.22 16.14 29.50
N VAL A 597 0.11 15.78 28.22
CA VAL A 597 -0.49 16.65 27.20
C VAL A 597 -1.96 16.33 26.92
N ALA A 598 -2.46 15.19 27.40
CA ALA A 598 -3.82 14.71 27.17
C ALA A 598 -4.90 15.71 27.60
N SER A 599 -4.64 16.56 28.59
CA SER A 599 -5.60 17.56 29.05
C SER A 599 -5.85 18.71 28.06
N PHE A 600 -5.02 18.85 27.01
CA PHE A 600 -5.15 19.90 25.99
C PHE A 600 -4.95 19.42 24.56
N ILE A 601 -4.92 18.09 24.33
CA ILE A 601 -5.07 17.48 23.01
C ILE A 601 -6.55 17.09 22.86
N LYS A 602 -7.19 17.54 21.77
CA LYS A 602 -8.62 17.32 21.50
C LYS A 602 -8.93 15.93 20.96
#